data_AF-A0A930EUD2-F1
#
_entry.id   AF-A0A930EUD2-F1
#
_cell.length_a   1.000
_cell.length_b   1.000
_cell.length_c   1.000
_cell.angle_alpha   90.00
_cell.angle_beta   90.00
_cell.angle_gamma   90.00
#
_symmetry.space_group_name_H-M   'P 1'
#
loop_
_entity.id
_entity.type
_entity.pdbx_description
1 polymer ?
#
loop_
_entity_poly.entity_id
_entity_poly.type
_entity_poly.pdbx_seq_one_letter_code
_entity_poly.pdbx_strand_id
1 'polypeptide(L)' 'MPRPTKGPRLGGSAQHERHLLANLATQLIVHESIKTTEARARRLRPYV' A
#
# COMPACT_ATOMS: atom_id res chain seq x y z
N MET A 1 8.30 9.97 4.94
CA MET A 1 6.89 9.58 4.73
C MET A 1 6.48 10.00 3.32
N PRO A 2 5.85 9.13 2.52
CA PRO A 2 5.32 9.53 1.23
C PRO A 2 4.26 10.61 1.39
N ARG A 3 4.08 11.42 0.34
CA ARG A 3 3.15 12.54 0.36
C ARG A 3 1.73 12.03 0.65
N PRO A 4 1.00 12.65 1.61
CA PRO A 4 -0.38 12.30 1.86
C PRO A 4 -1.20 12.34 0.58
N THR A 5 -1.99 11.29 0.34
CA THR A 5 -2.88 11.21 -0.82
C THR A 5 -3.98 12.26 -0.68
N LYS A 6 -4.29 12.95 -1.79
CA LYS A 6 -5.55 13.69 -1.91
C LYS A 6 -6.67 12.68 -2.15
N GLY A 7 -7.81 12.85 -1.47
CA GLY A 7 -8.99 11.99 -1.62
C GLY A 7 -9.07 10.79 -0.65
N PRO A 8 -10.02 9.87 -0.89
CA PRO A 8 -10.27 8.75 0.01
C PRO A 8 -9.06 7.81 0.13
N ARG A 9 -8.79 7.40 1.36
CA ARG A 9 -7.74 6.46 1.72
C ARG A 9 -8.11 5.04 1.33
N LEU A 10 -7.11 4.18 1.14
CA LEU A 10 -7.37 2.75 0.98
C LEU A 10 -7.96 2.17 2.29
N GLY A 11 -9.21 1.72 2.24
CA GLY A 11 -9.91 1.11 3.37
C GLY A 11 -10.36 2.10 4.46
N GLY A 12 -10.68 3.33 4.08
CA GLY A 12 -11.51 4.26 4.86
C GLY A 12 -10.79 5.09 5.92
N SER A 13 -9.82 4.53 6.65
CA SER A 13 -9.07 5.25 7.70
C SER A 13 -7.56 5.29 7.45
N ALA A 14 -6.88 6.29 8.02
CA ALA A 14 -5.43 6.41 7.93
C ALA A 14 -4.68 5.28 8.62
N GLN A 15 -5.27 4.67 9.65
CA GLN A 15 -4.67 3.51 10.31
C GLN A 15 -4.82 2.27 9.44
N HIS A 16 -6.00 2.03 8.87
CA HIS A 16 -6.23 0.87 8.00
C HIS A 16 -5.35 0.91 6.75
N GLU A 17 -5.24 2.07 6.09
CA GLU A 17 -4.36 2.24 4.93
C GLU A 17 -2.90 1.89 5.23
N ARG A 18 -2.39 2.30 6.39
CA ARG A 18 -1.03 1.98 6.83
C ARG A 18 -0.82 0.48 7.03
N HIS A 19 -1.72 -0.19 7.73
CA HIS A 19 -1.62 -1.64 7.94
C HIS A 19 -1.76 -2.42 6.62
N LEU A 20 -2.66 -1.99 5.74
CA LEU A 20 -2.85 -2.60 4.44
C LEU A 20 -1.58 -2.50 3.58
N LEU A 21 -0.94 -1.32 3.52
CA LEU A 21 0.30 -1.13 2.76
C LEU A 21 1.48 -1.88 3.39
N ALA A 22 1.57 -1.93 4.72
CA ALA A 22 2.60 -2.71 5.41
C ALA A 22 2.51 -4.21 5.07
N ASN A 23 1.31 -4.79 5.14
CA ASN A 23 1.11 -6.20 4.82
C ASN A 23 1.39 -6.51 3.35
N LEU A 24 1.04 -5.60 2.42
CA LEU A 24 1.35 -5.75 1.00
C LEU A 24 2.87 -5.67 0.73
N ALA A 25 3.59 -4.79 1.43
CA ALA A 25 5.05 -4.71 1.33
C ALA A 25 5.71 -6.01 1.79
N THR A 26 5.28 -6.55 2.94
CA THR A 26 5.76 -7.84 3.45
C THR A 26 5.52 -8.96 2.43
N GLN A 27 4.32 -9.06 1.87
CA GLN A 27 4.01 -10.07 0.86
C GLN A 27 4.86 -9.91 -0.40
N LEU A 28 5.10 -8.68 -0.87
CA LEU A 28 5.95 -8.44 -2.03
C LEU A 28 7.40 -8.86 -1.77
N ILE A 29 7.94 -8.59 -0.59
CA ILE A 29 9.31 -8.98 -0.23
C ILE A 29 9.44 -10.50 -0.11
N VAL A 30 8.47 -11.18 0.52
CA VAL A 30 8.51 -12.64 0.74
C VAL A 30 8.31 -13.42 -0.55
N HIS A 31 7.44 -12.94 -1.45
CA HIS A 31 7.05 -13.68 -2.66
C HIS A 31 7.67 -13.14 -3.95
N GLU A 32 8.48 -12.08 -3.87
CA GLU A 32 9.13 -11.35 -4.97
C GLU A 32 8.17 -10.71 -6.01
N SER A 33 6.92 -11.16 -6.07
CA SER A 33 5.87 -10.67 -6.95
C SER A 33 4.49 -10.94 -6.35
N ILE A 34 3.59 -9.96 -6.46
CA ILE A 34 2.20 -10.08 -6.02
C ILE A 34 1.23 -9.50 -7.06
N LYS A 35 0.05 -10.10 -7.18
CA LYS A 35 -1.05 -9.53 -7.97
C LYS A 35 -1.97 -8.70 -7.06
N THR A 36 -2.03 -7.39 -7.31
CA THR A 36 -2.87 -6.46 -6.56
C THR A 36 -3.54 -5.46 -7.49
N THR A 37 -4.44 -4.63 -6.97
CA THR A 37 -5.06 -3.58 -7.79
C THR A 37 -4.06 -2.48 -8.13
N GLU A 38 -4.22 -1.85 -9.29
CA GLU A 38 -3.29 -0.82 -9.75
C GLU A 38 -3.14 0.33 -8.74
N ALA A 39 -4.24 0.76 -8.13
CA ALA A 39 -4.23 1.81 -7.11
C ALA A 39 -3.41 1.41 -5.86
N ARG A 40 -3.46 0.15 -5.45
CA ARG A 40 -2.64 -0.38 -4.34
C ARG A 40 -1.17 -0.47 -4.76
N ALA A 41 -0.89 -0.96 -5.96
CA ALA A 41 0.47 -1.04 -6.49
C ALA A 41 1.14 0.34 -6.60
N ARG A 42 0.46 1.34 -7.17
CA ARG A 42 0.97 2.72 -7.27
C ARG A 42 1.29 3.31 -5.90
N ARG A 43 0.46 3.04 -4.89
CA ARG A 43 0.67 3.51 -3.50
C ARG A 43 1.73 2.73 -2.74
N LEU A 44 2.01 1.48 -3.12
CA LEU A 44 3.02 0.62 -2.49
C LEU A 44 4.46 0.99 -2.91
N ARG A 45 4.66 1.47 -4.14
CA ARG A 45 5.97 1.84 -4.70
C ARG A 45 6.93 2.65 -3.80
N PRO A 46 6.51 3.66 -3.02
CA PRO A 46 7.43 4.41 -2.17
C PRO A 46 7.76 3.73 -0.83
N TYR A 47 7.20 2.55 -0.54
CA TYR A 47 7.38 1.83 0.74
C TYR A 47 8.28 0.60 0.62
N VAL A 48 8.68 0.24 -0.59
CA VAL A 48 9.56 -0.89 -0.93
C VAL A 48 10.71 -0.33 -1.73
#